data_AF-A0A4U7DDH4-F1
#
_entry.id   AF-A0A4U7DDH4-F1
#
_cell.length_a   1.000
_cell.length_b   1.000
_cell.length_c   1.000
_cell.angle_alpha   90.00
_cell.angle_beta   90.00
_cell.angle_gamma   90.00
#
_symmetry.space_group_name_H-M   'P 1'
#
loop_
_entity.id
_entity.type
_entity.pdbx_description
1 polymer ?
#
loop_
_entity_poly.entity_id
_entity_poly.type
_entity_poly.pdbx_seq_one_letter_code
_entity_poly.pdbx_strand_id
1 'polypeptide(L)'
;METDSVGPNQKGAIGEALVFGGRIVPNPIEDEIRSFIEDTYSLAEDTPIRVSHGSADHFKVSTENGETVSARTDGAFTAKVIPEIYEDEIEWGRDGRITNKWNIQKEIHFPVEVKSGEYAELERDQKEVLEAISEANTEQHPMLVKVRIEKLPEEYEMSPRIL
;
A
#
# COMPACT_ATOMS: atom_id res chain seq x y z
N MET A 1 -33.32 19.64 1.67
CA MET A 1 -32.05 18.99 1.31
C MET A 1 -31.05 19.47 2.34
N GLU A 2 -30.32 18.54 2.94
CA GLU A 2 -29.29 18.84 3.93
C GLU A 2 -27.97 18.97 3.17
N THR A 3 -27.30 20.10 3.37
CA THR A 3 -26.00 20.42 2.77
C THR A 3 -24.93 20.19 3.81
N ASP A 4 -24.01 19.26 3.54
CA ASP A 4 -22.88 18.95 4.41
C ASP A 4 -21.59 19.51 3.84
N SER A 5 -20.75 20.09 4.70
CA SER A 5 -19.42 20.57 4.31
C SER A 5 -18.40 19.43 4.26
N VAL A 6 -17.39 19.58 3.40
CA VAL A 6 -16.28 18.63 3.23
C VAL A 6 -15.02 19.17 3.92
N GLY A 7 -14.90 18.89 5.21
CA GLY A 7 -13.75 19.21 6.04
C GLY A 7 -12.53 18.29 5.83
N PRO A 8 -11.38 18.62 6.46
CA PRO A 8 -10.12 17.88 6.29
C PRO A 8 -10.22 16.37 6.59
N ASN A 9 -10.95 15.98 7.63
CA ASN A 9 -11.10 14.57 8.00
C ASN A 9 -11.90 13.79 6.93
N GLN A 10 -12.94 14.39 6.35
CA GLN A 10 -13.70 13.77 5.26
C GLN A 10 -12.85 13.67 3.99
N LYS A 11 -12.02 14.69 3.71
CA LYS A 11 -11.03 14.67 2.63
C LYS A 11 -10.02 13.52 2.80
N GLY A 12 -9.52 13.31 4.01
CA GLY A 12 -8.69 12.15 4.37
C GLY A 12 -9.40 10.83 4.07
N ALA A 13 -10.59 10.64 4.64
CA ALA A 13 -11.39 9.43 4.45
C ALA A 13 -11.76 9.14 2.98
N ILE A 14 -12.01 10.20 2.18
CA ILE A 14 -12.25 10.05 0.74
C ILE A 14 -11.00 9.53 0.03
N GLY A 15 -9.82 10.06 0.36
CA GLY A 15 -8.58 9.57 -0.24
C GLY A 15 -8.28 8.12 0.13
N GLU A 16 -8.42 7.75 1.41
CA GLU A 16 -8.31 6.35 1.84
C GLU A 16 -9.30 5.46 1.09
N ALA A 17 -10.56 5.89 0.94
CA ALA A 17 -11.57 5.15 0.19
C ALA A 17 -11.23 5.02 -1.31
N LEU A 18 -10.59 6.02 -1.92
CA LEU A 18 -10.13 5.94 -3.31
C LEU A 18 -8.98 4.93 -3.48
N VAL A 19 -8.13 4.78 -2.45
CA VAL A 19 -6.98 3.87 -2.48
C VAL A 19 -7.38 2.44 -2.10
N PHE A 20 -8.16 2.27 -1.03
CA PHE A 20 -8.45 0.97 -0.41
C PHE A 20 -9.92 0.55 -0.46
N GLY A 21 -10.85 1.42 -0.87
CA GLY A 21 -12.28 1.10 -0.92
C GLY A 21 -12.67 0.13 -2.04
N GLY A 22 -11.79 -0.07 -3.03
CA GLY A 22 -11.99 -0.97 -4.15
C GLY A 22 -11.50 -2.40 -3.88
N ARG A 23 -12.00 -3.36 -4.68
CA ARG A 23 -11.48 -4.75 -4.70
C ARG A 23 -10.21 -4.90 -5.54
N ILE A 24 -9.94 -3.94 -6.41
CA ILE A 24 -8.83 -3.94 -7.36
C ILE A 24 -7.82 -2.89 -6.88
N VAL A 25 -6.53 -3.18 -6.98
CA VAL A 25 -5.47 -2.22 -6.68
C VAL A 25 -5.52 -1.12 -7.74
N PRO A 26 -5.51 0.17 -7.37
CA PRO A 26 -5.48 1.24 -8.36
C PRO A 26 -4.26 1.12 -9.29
N ASN A 27 -4.45 1.21 -10.61
CA ASN A 27 -3.35 1.04 -11.59
C ASN A 27 -2.10 1.87 -11.27
N PRO A 28 -2.19 3.17 -10.90
CA PRO A 28 -0.98 3.94 -10.59
C PRO A 28 -0.16 3.36 -9.44
N ILE A 29 -0.82 2.69 -8.48
CA ILE A 29 -0.16 2.02 -7.36
C ILE A 29 0.42 0.69 -7.79
N GLU A 30 -0.34 -0.10 -8.56
CA GLU A 30 0.16 -1.37 -9.09
C GLU A 30 1.39 -1.17 -10.00
N ASP A 31 1.36 -0.16 -10.87
CA ASP A 31 2.45 0.19 -11.78
C ASP A 31 3.72 0.60 -11.00
N GLU A 32 3.56 1.45 -9.98
CA GLU A 32 4.68 1.89 -9.12
C GLU A 32 5.29 0.72 -8.34
N ILE A 33 4.46 -0.12 -7.72
CA ILE A 33 4.92 -1.32 -6.99
C ILE A 33 5.66 -2.28 -7.93
N ARG A 34 5.12 -2.52 -9.13
CA ARG A 34 5.78 -3.37 -10.12
C ARG A 34 7.14 -2.83 -10.51
N SER A 35 7.22 -1.55 -10.88
CA SER A 35 8.48 -0.91 -11.25
C SER A 35 9.51 -1.01 -10.14
N PHE A 36 9.12 -0.68 -8.90
CA PHE A 36 10.02 -0.77 -7.75
C PHE A 36 10.57 -2.19 -7.56
N ILE A 37 9.71 -3.21 -7.68
CA ILE A 37 10.09 -4.60 -7.49
C ILE A 37 11.07 -5.05 -8.58
N GLU A 38 10.78 -4.72 -9.84
CA GLU A 38 11.62 -5.05 -10.99
C GLU A 38 13.00 -4.39 -10.88
N ASP A 39 13.07 -3.17 -10.33
CA ASP A 39 14.32 -2.44 -10.14
C ASP A 39 15.13 -2.92 -8.93
N THR A 40 14.45 -3.44 -7.89
CA THR A 40 15.07 -3.74 -6.58
C THR A 40 15.44 -5.21 -6.40
N TYR A 41 14.69 -6.14 -7.01
CA TYR A 41 14.84 -7.57 -6.77
C TYR A 41 15.21 -8.32 -8.04
N SER A 42 16.14 -9.27 -7.93
CA SER A 42 16.35 -10.28 -8.97
C SER A 42 15.20 -11.30 -8.96
N LEU A 43 14.42 -11.34 -10.04
CA LEU A 43 13.26 -12.22 -10.20
C LEU A 43 13.54 -13.31 -11.23
N ALA A 44 12.89 -14.45 -11.08
CA ALA A 44 12.91 -15.50 -12.09
C ALA A 44 12.19 -15.04 -13.38
N GLU A 45 12.74 -15.41 -14.54
CA GLU A 45 12.21 -14.97 -15.83
C GLU A 45 10.77 -15.48 -16.07
N ASP A 46 9.99 -14.70 -16.82
CA ASP A 46 8.60 -15.01 -17.20
C ASP A 46 7.64 -15.32 -16.03
N THR A 47 7.99 -14.92 -14.80
CA THR A 47 7.13 -15.08 -13.63
C THR A 47 6.28 -13.83 -13.35
N PRO A 48 4.98 -13.98 -13.04
CA PRO A 48 4.11 -12.82 -12.82
C PRO A 48 4.28 -12.23 -11.42
N ILE A 49 4.54 -10.92 -11.33
CA ILE A 49 4.34 -10.13 -10.11
C ILE A 49 2.83 -9.97 -9.88
N ARG A 50 2.36 -10.31 -8.67
CA ARG A 50 0.94 -10.17 -8.29
C ARG A 50 0.82 -9.21 -7.11
N VAL A 51 0.22 -8.05 -7.37
CA VAL A 51 -0.06 -7.05 -6.35
C VAL A 51 -1.48 -7.23 -5.82
N SER A 52 -1.65 -7.14 -4.50
CA SER A 52 -2.95 -7.25 -3.83
C SER A 52 -3.06 -6.30 -2.65
N HIS A 53 -4.29 -6.04 -2.23
CA HIS A 53 -4.58 -5.32 -0.99
C HIS A 53 -4.12 -6.12 0.23
N GLY A 54 -3.47 -5.44 1.15
CA GLY A 54 -3.13 -5.89 2.50
C GLY A 54 -3.96 -5.18 3.55
N SER A 55 -3.80 -5.59 4.81
CA SER A 55 -4.41 -4.90 5.95
C SER A 55 -3.49 -3.79 6.45
N ALA A 56 -4.06 -2.80 7.13
CA ALA A 56 -3.28 -1.81 7.89
C ALA A 56 -2.32 -2.49 8.87
N ASP A 57 -1.08 -2.03 8.90
CA ASP A 57 -0.04 -2.55 9.78
C ASP A 57 0.12 -1.65 11.01
N HIS A 58 0.48 -2.26 12.15
CA HIS A 58 0.87 -1.53 13.35
C HIS A 58 2.34 -1.76 13.62
N PHE A 59 3.07 -0.66 13.69
CA PHE A 59 4.50 -0.70 13.96
C PHE A 59 4.81 -0.06 15.29
N LYS A 60 5.83 -0.61 15.93
CA LYS A 60 6.36 -0.12 17.20
C LYS A 60 7.87 -0.16 17.11
N VAL A 61 8.50 1.00 17.20
CA VAL A 61 9.93 1.19 17.02
C VAL A 61 10.50 1.82 18.29
N SER A 62 11.68 1.35 18.70
CA SER A 62 12.47 1.99 19.75
C SER A 62 13.45 2.96 19.11
N THR A 63 13.39 4.23 19.52
CA THR A 63 14.32 5.28 19.08
C THR A 63 15.68 5.12 19.76
N GLU A 64 16.71 5.79 19.23
CA GLU A 64 18.05 5.82 19.82
C GLU A 64 18.08 6.34 21.27
N ASN A 65 17.09 7.16 21.65
CA ASN A 65 16.93 7.70 23.00
C ASN A 65 16.23 6.74 23.98
N GLY A 66 15.84 5.53 23.51
CA GLY A 66 15.09 4.55 24.29
C GLY A 66 13.60 4.84 24.42
N GLU A 67 13.10 5.92 23.80
CA GLU A 67 11.67 6.19 23.68
C GLU A 67 11.04 5.27 22.63
N THR A 68 9.80 4.87 22.84
CA THR A 68 9.05 4.04 21.90
C THR A 68 8.07 4.90 21.13
N VAL A 69 8.13 4.83 19.80
CA VAL A 69 7.17 5.45 18.89
C VAL A 69 6.37 4.34 18.20
N SER A 70 5.09 4.60 17.93
CA SER A 70 4.23 3.65 17.22
C SER A 70 3.35 4.38 16.23
N ALA A 71 3.18 3.78 15.05
CA ALA A 71 2.28 4.27 14.03
C ALA A 71 1.45 3.11 13.47
N ARG A 72 0.22 3.43 13.08
CA ARG A 72 -0.64 2.55 12.30
C ARG A 72 -0.73 3.16 10.90
N THR A 73 -0.53 2.35 9.87
CA THR A 73 -0.73 2.77 8.49
C THR A 73 -2.21 2.73 8.11
N ASP A 74 -2.61 3.51 7.10
CA ASP A 74 -3.98 3.50 6.59
C ASP A 74 -4.34 2.17 5.92
N GLY A 75 -3.34 1.54 5.29
CA GLY A 75 -3.47 0.23 4.68
C GLY A 75 -2.11 -0.36 4.32
N ALA A 76 -2.15 -1.38 3.46
CA ALA A 76 -0.96 -1.94 2.86
C ALA A 76 -1.28 -2.53 1.48
N PHE A 77 -0.25 -2.69 0.68
CA PHE A 77 -0.26 -3.58 -0.47
C PHE A 77 0.76 -4.69 -0.26
N THR A 78 0.52 -5.84 -0.89
CA THR A 78 1.46 -6.95 -0.90
C THR A 78 1.74 -7.36 -2.32
N ALA A 79 3.00 -7.70 -2.60
CA ALA A 79 3.41 -8.22 -3.88
C ALA A 79 3.98 -9.63 -3.72
N LYS A 80 3.44 -10.57 -4.49
CA LYS A 80 3.96 -11.93 -4.57
C LYS A 80 4.82 -12.07 -5.80
N VAL A 81 6.06 -12.49 -5.56
CA VAL A 81 7.11 -12.63 -6.57
C VAL A 81 7.80 -13.97 -6.44
N ILE A 82 8.51 -14.41 -7.47
CA ILE A 82 9.39 -15.59 -7.42
C ILE A 82 10.83 -15.08 -7.62
N PRO A 83 11.66 -15.07 -6.57
CA PRO A 83 13.06 -14.71 -6.68
C PRO A 83 13.83 -15.58 -7.68
N GLU A 84 14.83 -15.01 -8.35
CA GLU A 84 15.72 -15.69 -9.32
C GLU A 84 16.34 -16.98 -8.74
N ILE A 85 16.67 -17.00 -7.44
CA ILE A 85 17.26 -18.17 -6.77
C ILE A 85 16.40 -19.45 -6.84
N TYR A 86 15.09 -19.31 -7.12
CA TYR A 86 14.17 -20.44 -7.24
C TYR A 86 13.81 -20.77 -8.70
N GLU A 87 14.48 -20.16 -9.68
CA GLU A 87 14.18 -20.34 -11.11
C GLU A 87 14.26 -21.80 -11.55
N ASP A 88 15.33 -22.50 -11.16
CA ASP A 88 15.53 -23.93 -11.43
C ASP A 88 14.54 -24.85 -10.68
N GLU A 89 13.84 -24.32 -9.67
CA GLU A 89 12.84 -25.04 -8.88
C GLU A 89 11.42 -24.87 -9.45
N ILE A 90 11.21 -24.05 -10.48
CA ILE A 90 9.87 -23.77 -11.01
C ILE A 90 9.28 -25.01 -11.68
N GLU A 91 8.16 -25.49 -11.15
CA GLU A 91 7.38 -26.56 -11.76
C GLU A 91 6.24 -25.98 -12.61
N TRP A 92 6.29 -26.20 -13.91
CA TRP A 92 5.24 -25.76 -14.85
C TRP A 92 4.18 -26.84 -15.09
N GLY A 93 2.93 -26.47 -14.90
CA GLY A 93 1.76 -27.25 -15.28
C GLY A 93 1.53 -27.23 -16.79
N ARG A 94 0.70 -28.18 -17.27
CA ARG A 94 0.32 -28.28 -18.70
C ARG A 94 -0.43 -27.05 -19.23
N ASP A 95 -1.00 -26.23 -18.36
CA ASP A 95 -1.71 -24.99 -18.67
C ASP A 95 -0.79 -23.75 -18.63
N GLY A 96 0.53 -23.93 -18.49
CA GLY A 96 1.49 -22.83 -18.40
C GLY A 96 1.45 -22.11 -17.06
N ARG A 97 0.91 -22.72 -16.00
CA ARG A 97 0.91 -22.14 -14.64
C ARG A 97 1.94 -22.82 -13.75
N ILE A 98 2.53 -22.06 -12.84
CA ILE A 98 3.46 -22.57 -11.83
C ILE A 98 2.69 -23.34 -10.76
N THR A 99 2.98 -24.64 -10.61
CA THR A 99 2.24 -25.56 -9.73
C THR A 99 2.74 -25.53 -8.30
N ASN A 100 4.05 -25.36 -8.09
CA ASN A 100 4.70 -25.30 -6.79
C ASN A 100 4.85 -23.87 -6.23
N LYS A 101 4.13 -22.90 -6.81
CA LYS A 101 4.27 -21.46 -6.50
C LYS A 101 4.28 -21.13 -5.00
N TRP A 102 3.51 -21.85 -4.18
CA TRP A 102 3.42 -21.57 -2.73
C TRP A 102 4.70 -21.87 -1.96
N ASN A 103 5.60 -22.68 -2.52
CA ASN A 103 6.87 -23.05 -1.89
C ASN A 103 8.02 -22.10 -2.25
N ILE A 104 7.89 -21.39 -3.38
CA ILE A 104 8.95 -20.59 -3.99
C ILE A 104 8.60 -19.10 -4.08
N GLN A 105 7.36 -18.74 -3.73
CA GLN A 105 6.94 -17.34 -3.71
C GLN A 105 7.44 -16.63 -2.46
N LYS A 106 7.89 -15.39 -2.68
CA LYS A 106 8.19 -14.42 -1.66
C LYS A 106 7.11 -13.35 -1.64
N GLU A 107 6.73 -12.90 -0.44
CA GLU A 107 5.80 -11.79 -0.25
C GLU A 107 6.59 -10.55 0.19
N ILE A 108 6.38 -9.44 -0.53
CA ILE A 108 6.97 -8.13 -0.23
C ILE A 108 5.83 -7.22 0.20
N HIS A 109 6.01 -6.51 1.31
CA HIS A 109 4.98 -5.69 1.93
C HIS A 109 5.23 -4.21 1.68
N PHE A 110 4.16 -3.48 1.39
CA PHE A 110 4.15 -2.04 1.18
C PHE A 110 3.15 -1.41 2.13
N PRO A 111 3.54 -1.13 3.39
CA PRO A 111 2.70 -0.39 4.32
C PRO A 111 2.48 1.02 3.79
N VAL A 112 1.22 1.51 3.78
CA VAL A 112 0.86 2.72 3.04
C VAL A 112 0.20 3.75 3.94
N GLU A 113 0.68 4.98 3.83
CA GLU A 113 0.01 6.15 4.35
C GLU A 113 -0.59 6.99 3.21
N VAL A 114 -1.82 7.44 3.36
CA VAL A 114 -2.56 8.25 2.39
C VAL A 114 -2.69 9.67 2.91
N LYS A 115 -2.17 10.64 2.15
CA LYS A 115 -2.31 12.06 2.46
C LYS A 115 -3.14 12.76 1.40
N SER A 116 -4.24 13.37 1.84
CA SER A 116 -5.26 13.94 0.96
C SER A 116 -5.47 15.41 1.26
N GLY A 117 -5.26 16.27 0.25
CA GLY A 117 -5.34 17.72 0.37
C GLY A 117 -3.99 18.43 0.32
N GLU A 118 -4.02 19.73 0.05
CA GLU A 118 -2.84 20.55 -0.28
C GLU A 118 -1.78 20.61 0.83
N TYR A 119 -2.19 20.51 2.09
CA TYR A 119 -1.32 20.63 3.27
C TYR A 119 -1.24 19.34 4.11
N ALA A 120 -1.71 18.20 3.58
CA ALA A 120 -1.64 16.93 4.30
C ALA A 120 -0.20 16.41 4.27
N GLU A 121 0.45 16.39 5.43
CA GLU A 121 1.81 15.88 5.62
C GLU A 121 1.81 14.71 6.62
N LEU A 122 2.90 13.93 6.60
CA LEU A 122 3.15 12.91 7.61
C LEU A 122 3.36 13.58 8.97
N GLU A 123 2.70 13.05 9.99
CA GLU A 123 3.03 13.41 11.36
C GLU A 123 4.45 12.94 11.67
N ARG A 124 5.11 13.62 12.61
CA ARG A 124 6.50 13.31 12.98
C ARG A 124 6.68 11.84 13.33
N ASP A 125 5.80 11.30 14.16
CA ASP A 125 5.85 9.91 14.61
C ASP A 125 5.62 8.92 13.46
N GLN A 126 4.73 9.24 12.51
CA GLN A 126 4.52 8.43 11.32
C GLN A 126 5.79 8.39 10.47
N LYS A 127 6.39 9.56 10.23
CA LYS A 127 7.62 9.67 9.46
C LYS A 127 8.76 8.87 10.10
N GLU A 128 9.01 9.06 11.39
CA GLU A 128 10.07 8.37 12.12
C GLU A 128 9.88 6.84 12.08
N VAL A 129 8.64 6.36 12.22
CA VAL A 129 8.34 4.93 12.15
C VAL A 129 8.53 4.36 10.74
N LEU A 130 8.05 5.04 9.70
CA LEU A 130 8.19 4.58 8.31
C LEU A 130 9.66 4.58 7.87
N GLU A 131 10.44 5.59 8.25
CA GLU A 131 11.89 5.62 7.98
C GLU A 131 12.60 4.44 8.66
N ALA A 132 12.32 4.19 9.94
CA ALA A 132 12.92 3.07 10.66
C ALA A 132 12.55 1.69 10.08
N ILE A 133 11.32 1.51 9.58
CA ILE A 133 10.90 0.26 8.93
C ILE A 133 11.67 0.05 7.63
N SER A 134 11.80 1.10 6.82
CA SER A 134 12.51 1.05 5.55
C SER A 134 13.98 0.68 5.71
N GLU A 135 14.60 1.04 6.84
CA GLU A 135 16.00 0.70 7.14
C GLU A 135 16.17 -0.70 7.75
N ALA A 136 15.19 -1.14 8.55
CA ALA A 136 15.31 -2.35 9.35
C ALA A 136 14.98 -3.65 8.58
N ASN A 137 14.12 -3.59 7.57
CA ASN A 137 13.58 -4.79 6.91
C ASN A 137 13.62 -4.68 5.39
N THR A 138 14.33 -5.60 4.74
CA THR A 138 14.48 -5.63 3.27
C THR A 138 13.23 -6.07 2.51
N GLU A 139 12.17 -6.48 3.21
CA GLU A 139 10.91 -6.96 2.64
C GLU A 139 9.72 -6.04 2.95
N GLN A 140 9.96 -4.93 3.66
CA GLN A 140 8.94 -3.91 3.96
C GLN A 140 9.38 -2.57 3.39
N HIS A 141 8.57 -2.05 2.46
CA HIS A 141 8.84 -0.80 1.75
C HIS A 141 7.68 0.17 1.93
N PRO A 142 7.74 1.00 2.99
CA PRO A 142 6.72 2.01 3.23
C PRO A 142 6.46 2.92 2.02
N MET A 143 5.18 3.16 1.73
CA MET A 143 4.74 3.97 0.59
C MET A 143 3.88 5.15 1.08
N LEU A 144 4.14 6.33 0.54
CA LEU A 144 3.31 7.51 0.75
C LEU A 144 2.48 7.80 -0.51
N VAL A 145 1.16 7.69 -0.41
CA VAL A 145 0.23 8.00 -1.50
C VAL A 145 -0.36 9.39 -1.28
N LYS A 146 -0.07 10.32 -2.19
CA LYS A 146 -0.64 11.67 -2.17
C LYS A 146 -1.85 11.75 -3.10
N VAL A 147 -3.04 11.92 -2.53
CA VAL A 147 -4.28 12.06 -3.30
C VAL A 147 -4.65 13.53 -3.42
N ARG A 148 -4.60 14.03 -4.65
CA ARG A 148 -5.00 15.39 -5.01
C ARG A 148 -6.51 15.46 -5.19
N ILE A 149 -7.18 16.16 -4.29
CA ILE A 149 -8.64 16.28 -4.23
C ILE A 149 -9.10 17.75 -4.21
N GLU A 150 -8.33 18.64 -4.80
CA GLU A 150 -8.59 20.09 -4.77
C GLU A 150 -9.88 20.47 -5.54
N LYS A 151 -10.38 19.56 -6.38
CA LYS A 151 -11.60 19.75 -7.17
C LYS A 151 -12.87 19.19 -6.52
N LEU A 152 -12.78 18.64 -5.31
CA LEU A 152 -13.99 18.25 -4.58
C LEU A 152 -14.81 19.50 -4.23
N PRO A 153 -16.14 19.46 -4.41
CA PRO A 153 -16.98 20.57 -4.00
C PRO A 153 -16.90 20.76 -2.47
N GLU A 154 -16.98 22.00 -2.00
CA GLU A 154 -16.91 22.32 -0.56
C GLU A 154 -18.12 21.78 0.21
N GLU A 155 -19.23 21.56 -0.51
CA GLU A 155 -20.48 21.03 0.00
C GLU A 155 -21.05 19.99 -0.97
N TYR A 156 -21.80 19.04 -0.45
CA TYR A 156 -22.51 18.05 -1.26
C TYR A 156 -23.90 17.78 -0.68
N GLU A 157 -24.83 17.39 -1.56
CA GLU A 157 -26.21 17.05 -1.18
C GLU A 157 -26.41 15.54 -1.26
N MET A 158 -26.99 14.96 -0.21
CA MET A 158 -27.45 13.57 -0.20
C MET A 158 -28.95 13.49 0.06
N SER A 159 -29.63 12.58 -0.64
CA SER A 159 -31.05 12.27 -0.44
C SER A 159 -31.23 10.76 -0.27
N PRO A 160 -30.98 10.22 0.94
CA PRO A 160 -31.14 8.79 1.17
C PRO A 160 -32.62 8.41 1.09
N ARG A 161 -32.90 7.29 0.41
CA ARG A 161 -34.22 6.68 0.39
C ARG A 161 -34.10 5.23 0.85
N ILE A 162 -34.80 4.89 1.92
CA ILE A 162 -34.98 3.51 2.37
C ILE A 162 -36.16 2.92 1.57
N LEU A 163 -35.96 1.73 1.00
CA LEU A 163 -36.98 0.97 0.27
C LEU A 163 -37.63 -0.09 1.17
#